data_AF-A0A4Q3KQ25-F1
#
_entry.id   AF-A0A4Q3KQ25-F1
#
_cell.length_a   1.000
_cell.length_b   1.000
_cell.length_c   1.000
_cell.angle_alpha   90.00
_cell.angle_beta   90.00
_cell.angle_gamma   90.00
#
_symmetry.space_group_name_H-M   'P 1'
#
loop_
_entity.id
_entity.type
_entity.pdbx_description
1 polymer ?
#
loop_
_entity_poly.entity_id
_entity_poly.type
_entity_poly.pdbx_seq_one_letter_code
_entity_poly.pdbx_strand_id
1 'polypeptide(L)'
;MNPNTAAASEAPPVRTEPRVAGKVAQAWQKEVVYQIYPRSFADGNGDGIGDIRGILSKVDYLKALGVDLVWLCPVNRSTNYDNGYDVTDYLDIDDTFGTLADWEALRDALHKRGIKIMMDLVLNHSSDAHPWFLQEVRLKALRHQLPRQAPPQLQMSEETFARTMQALLRQKPLPPGVDAQKEPFVSLIAAVAELRRATERPSSLGYPSFEEQVDYTARLLYGSPSERAAASQQNHDFYMWRDRPNNWTSIFSGSAWHYVQDVGAYYLALFT
;
A
#
# COMPACT_ATOMS: atom_id res chain seq x y z
N MET A 1 -49.12 21.35 0.25
CA MET A 1 -48.42 20.86 1.46
C MET A 1 -47.10 20.28 1.01
N ASN A 2 -45.99 20.84 1.50
CA ASN A 2 -44.63 20.51 1.06
C ASN A 2 -43.90 19.89 2.26
N PRO A 3 -43.55 18.58 2.26
CA PRO A 3 -42.93 17.92 3.39
C PRO A 3 -41.40 17.93 3.19
N ASN A 4 -40.75 19.06 3.46
CA ASN A 4 -39.29 19.05 3.58
C ASN A 4 -38.80 20.23 4.44
N THR A 5 -38.97 20.11 5.75
CA THR A 5 -38.21 20.89 6.73
C THR A 5 -37.37 19.90 7.51
N ALA A 6 -36.16 19.63 7.02
CA ALA A 6 -35.13 18.93 7.78
C ALA A 6 -34.71 19.82 8.96
N ALA A 7 -34.83 19.30 10.17
CA ALA A 7 -34.35 19.95 11.38
C ALA A 7 -32.82 20.11 11.30
N ALA A 8 -32.34 21.34 11.44
CA ALA A 8 -30.93 21.61 11.61
C ALA A 8 -30.46 20.97 12.93
N SER A 9 -29.51 20.03 12.84
CA SER A 9 -28.83 19.46 13.99
C SER A 9 -27.99 20.56 14.65
N GLU A 10 -28.37 20.98 15.86
CA GLU A 10 -27.60 21.98 16.63
C GLU A 10 -26.17 21.47 16.88
N ALA A 11 -25.20 22.36 16.69
CA ALA A 11 -23.81 22.09 17.00
C ALA A 11 -23.64 21.81 18.50
N PRO A 12 -22.75 20.88 18.89
CA PRO A 12 -22.54 20.55 20.30
C PRO A 12 -22.10 21.79 21.10
N PRO A 13 -22.52 21.91 22.37
CA PRO A 13 -22.26 23.11 23.17
C PRO A 13 -20.75 23.33 23.34
N VAL A 14 -20.33 24.57 23.12
CA VAL A 14 -18.95 25.02 23.36
C VAL A 14 -18.64 24.87 24.84
N ARG A 15 -17.59 24.11 25.18
CA ARG A 15 -17.13 23.98 26.57
C ARG A 15 -16.67 25.34 27.09
N THR A 16 -17.33 25.83 28.15
CA THR A 16 -17.05 27.13 28.79
C THR A 16 -16.16 27.04 30.03
N GLU A 17 -15.60 25.87 30.36
CA GLU A 17 -14.77 25.73 31.55
C GLU A 17 -13.31 26.20 31.32
N PRO A 18 -12.69 26.90 32.31
CA PRO A 18 -11.32 27.36 32.20
C PRO A 18 -10.36 26.16 32.14
N ARG A 19 -9.63 26.03 31.04
CA ARG A 19 -8.67 24.95 30.80
C ARG A 19 -7.33 25.22 31.49
N VAL A 20 -7.31 25.50 32.80
CA VAL A 20 -6.05 25.71 33.53
C VAL A 20 -6.09 25.06 34.91
N ALA A 21 -6.01 23.74 34.94
CA ALA A 21 -5.23 23.07 35.97
C ALA A 21 -3.76 23.12 35.49
N GLY A 22 -2.84 23.61 36.34
CA GLY A 22 -1.43 23.75 36.00
C GLY A 22 -0.87 22.47 35.39
N LYS A 23 -0.48 22.50 34.11
CA LYS A 23 0.09 21.34 33.44
C LYS A 23 1.42 21.00 34.10
N VAL A 24 1.46 19.91 34.85
CA VAL A 24 2.73 19.26 35.20
C VAL A 24 3.43 18.97 33.87
N ALA A 25 4.63 19.54 33.68
CA ALA A 25 5.39 19.34 32.45
C ALA A 25 5.64 17.85 32.26
N GLN A 26 5.15 17.29 31.15
CA GLN A 26 5.34 15.89 30.80
C GLN A 26 6.82 15.64 30.50
N ALA A 27 7.30 14.42 30.75
CA ALA A 27 8.73 14.09 30.64
C ALA A 27 9.34 14.46 29.28
N TRP A 28 8.61 14.24 28.18
CA TRP A 28 9.07 14.56 26.82
C TRP A 28 9.28 16.06 26.58
N GLN A 29 8.65 16.94 27.36
CA GLN A 29 8.81 18.40 27.20
C GLN A 29 10.19 18.90 27.65
N LYS A 30 10.98 18.03 28.27
CA LYS A 30 12.35 18.32 28.73
C LYS A 30 13.41 17.62 27.89
N GLU A 31 13.01 16.78 26.94
CA GLU A 31 13.92 15.98 26.13
C GLU A 31 14.56 16.81 25.02
N VAL A 32 15.87 16.59 24.81
CA VAL A 32 16.58 17.11 23.65
C VAL A 32 16.42 16.13 22.49
N VAL A 33 15.69 16.57 21.45
CA VAL A 33 15.44 15.79 20.23
C VAL A 33 16.51 16.10 19.18
N TYR A 34 17.12 15.06 18.61
CA TYR A 34 18.07 15.17 17.51
C TYR A 34 17.54 14.45 16.27
N GLN A 35 17.25 15.20 15.21
CA GLN A 35 16.79 14.64 13.94
C GLN A 35 17.97 14.14 13.11
N ILE A 36 17.88 12.91 12.60
CA ILE A 36 18.88 12.31 11.72
C ILE A 36 18.27 12.09 10.34
N TYR A 37 18.88 12.70 9.33
CA TYR A 37 18.67 12.35 7.92
C TYR A 37 19.69 11.27 7.52
N PRO A 38 19.27 9.98 7.43
CA PRO A 38 20.18 8.83 7.43
C PRO A 38 21.18 8.87 6.27
N ARG A 39 20.69 9.17 5.07
CA ARG A 39 21.46 9.21 3.81
C ARG A 39 22.70 10.12 3.86
N SER A 40 22.76 11.10 4.76
CA SER A 40 23.85 12.08 4.83
C SER A 40 24.52 12.17 6.19
N PHE A 41 24.18 11.30 7.14
CA PHE A 41 24.70 11.42 8.50
C PHE A 41 26.08 10.77 8.66
N ALA A 42 26.19 9.47 8.37
CA ALA A 42 27.44 8.73 8.41
C ALA A 42 27.31 7.45 7.58
N ASP A 43 28.31 7.18 6.76
CA ASP A 43 28.42 5.97 5.94
C ASP A 43 29.20 4.90 6.73
N GLY A 44 28.57 3.74 6.94
CA GLY A 44 29.13 2.62 7.69
C GLY A 44 29.79 1.55 6.82
N ASN A 45 29.65 1.61 5.50
CA ASN A 45 30.08 0.55 4.60
C ASN A 45 31.04 1.03 3.48
N GLY A 46 31.15 2.34 3.26
CA GLY A 46 32.07 2.97 2.31
C GLY A 46 31.51 3.18 0.90
N ASP A 47 30.20 3.04 0.68
CA ASP A 47 29.55 3.26 -0.62
C ASP A 47 29.22 4.74 -0.94
N GLY A 48 29.47 5.64 0.01
CA GLY A 48 29.21 7.07 -0.10
C GLY A 48 27.81 7.49 0.34
N ILE A 49 26.99 6.58 0.85
CA ILE A 49 25.64 6.83 1.36
C ILE A 49 25.60 6.55 2.87
N GLY A 50 24.98 7.45 3.62
CA GLY A 50 24.79 7.21 5.05
C GLY A 50 23.79 6.08 5.32
N ASP A 51 24.13 5.21 6.28
CA ASP A 51 23.38 3.99 6.60
C ASP A 51 23.22 3.77 8.11
N ILE A 52 22.43 2.75 8.51
CA ILE A 52 22.14 2.47 9.92
C ILE A 52 23.41 2.09 10.69
N ARG A 53 24.38 1.43 10.04
CA ARG A 53 25.66 1.07 10.66
C ARG A 53 26.53 2.30 10.91
N GLY A 54 26.48 3.26 10.03
CA GLY A 54 27.10 4.57 10.18
C GLY A 54 26.50 5.32 11.36
N ILE A 55 25.17 5.34 11.51
CA ILE A 55 24.51 5.92 12.69
C ILE A 55 24.93 5.17 13.96
N LEU A 56 24.94 3.83 13.93
CA LEU A 56 25.37 2.99 15.04
C LEU A 56 26.81 3.32 15.48
N SER A 57 27.71 3.64 14.55
CA SER A 57 29.09 4.06 14.87
C SER A 57 29.19 5.40 15.63
N LYS A 58 28.11 6.19 15.67
CA LYS A 58 28.06 7.53 16.26
C LYS A 58 27.18 7.63 17.52
N VAL A 59 26.66 6.52 18.04
CA VAL A 59 25.78 6.56 19.24
C VAL A 59 26.47 7.13 20.48
N ASP A 60 27.80 6.97 20.60
CA ASP A 60 28.57 7.59 21.70
C ASP A 60 28.71 9.10 21.52
N TYR A 61 28.81 9.58 20.27
CA TYR A 61 28.78 11.01 19.97
C TYR A 61 27.41 11.62 20.35
N LEU A 62 26.30 10.95 19.99
CA LEU A 62 24.95 11.40 20.36
C LEU A 62 24.78 11.47 21.89
N LYS A 63 25.33 10.49 22.63
CA LYS A 63 25.29 10.51 24.08
C LYS A 63 26.12 11.64 24.67
N ALA A 64 27.34 11.86 24.18
CA ALA A 64 28.23 12.91 24.63
C ALA A 64 27.64 14.31 24.38
N LEU A 65 26.89 14.48 23.28
CA LEU A 65 26.17 15.71 22.96
C LEU A 65 25.00 16.01 23.92
N GLY A 66 24.50 15.00 24.65
CA GLY A 66 23.38 15.14 25.57
C GLY A 66 22.01 14.91 24.91
N VAL A 67 21.94 14.13 23.84
CA VAL A 67 20.68 13.77 23.17
C VAL A 67 19.87 12.82 24.04
N ASP A 68 18.56 13.10 24.19
CA ASP A 68 17.61 12.22 24.90
C ASP A 68 16.77 11.38 23.92
N LEU A 69 16.47 11.90 22.73
CA LEU A 69 15.65 11.23 21.72
C LEU A 69 16.20 11.49 20.32
N VAL A 70 16.37 10.42 19.54
CA VAL A 70 16.66 10.48 18.10
C VAL A 70 15.35 10.43 17.33
N TRP A 71 15.11 11.41 16.46
CA TRP A 71 14.10 11.32 15.41
C TRP A 71 14.77 10.86 14.12
N LEU A 72 14.51 9.64 13.71
CA LEU A 72 15.07 9.06 12.49
C LEU A 72 14.10 9.32 11.33
N CYS A 73 14.56 10.07 10.31
CA CYS A 73 13.87 10.18 9.02
C CYS A 73 13.72 8.78 8.37
N PRO A 74 12.83 8.62 7.36
CA PRO A 74 12.46 7.31 6.83
C PRO A 74 13.66 6.45 6.42
N VAL A 75 13.61 5.19 6.85
CA VAL A 75 14.54 4.11 6.44
C VAL A 75 13.79 2.88 5.92
N ASN A 76 12.46 2.96 5.81
CA ASN A 76 11.62 1.92 5.24
C ASN A 76 11.89 1.75 3.74
N ARG A 77 11.54 0.58 3.19
CA ARG A 77 11.68 0.35 1.75
C ARG A 77 10.97 1.40 0.93
N SER A 78 11.66 1.89 -0.08
CA SER A 78 11.18 2.99 -0.89
C SER A 78 11.71 2.90 -2.32
N THR A 79 10.98 3.47 -3.28
CA THR A 79 11.53 3.74 -4.61
C THR A 79 12.58 4.87 -4.59
N ASN A 80 12.71 5.57 -3.46
CA ASN A 80 13.63 6.67 -3.19
C ASN A 80 13.47 7.87 -4.14
N TYR A 81 12.29 8.01 -4.76
CA TYR A 81 11.95 9.18 -5.56
C TYR A 81 11.82 10.44 -4.69
N ASP A 82 11.33 10.29 -3.45
CA ASP A 82 11.29 11.32 -2.41
C ASP A 82 12.15 10.91 -1.19
N ASN A 83 13.32 10.31 -1.48
CA ASN A 83 14.33 9.94 -0.48
C ASN A 83 13.81 9.18 0.76
N GLY A 84 12.86 8.26 0.55
CA GLY A 84 12.32 7.40 1.61
C GLY A 84 10.90 7.75 2.04
N TYR A 85 10.35 8.90 1.63
CA TYR A 85 8.96 9.26 1.91
C TYR A 85 7.96 8.55 0.98
N ASP A 86 8.42 8.03 -0.16
CA ASP A 86 7.68 7.15 -1.06
C ASP A 86 7.80 5.67 -0.66
N VAL A 87 7.09 5.26 0.40
CA VAL A 87 7.23 3.93 1.02
C VAL A 87 6.57 2.82 0.20
N THR A 88 7.28 1.69 0.00
CA THR A 88 6.79 0.47 -0.67
C THR A 88 6.54 -0.70 0.29
N ASP A 89 7.20 -0.72 1.44
CA ASP A 89 6.96 -1.67 2.54
C ASP A 89 7.20 -1.00 3.90
N TYR A 90 6.15 -0.87 4.71
CA TYR A 90 6.21 -0.25 6.04
C TYR A 90 6.85 -1.13 7.11
N LEU A 91 7.07 -2.42 6.83
CA LEU A 91 7.53 -3.40 7.81
C LEU A 91 8.98 -3.84 7.59
N ASP A 92 9.61 -3.39 6.51
CA ASP A 92 11.01 -3.70 6.19
C ASP A 92 11.86 -2.44 6.01
N ILE A 93 13.18 -2.62 6.09
CA ILE A 93 14.20 -1.58 5.91
C ILE A 93 14.66 -1.56 4.45
N ASP A 94 14.95 -0.38 3.92
CA ASP A 94 15.54 -0.20 2.61
C ASP A 94 16.97 -0.77 2.59
N ASP A 95 17.27 -1.58 1.57
CA ASP A 95 18.57 -2.25 1.42
C ASP A 95 19.73 -1.22 1.35
N THR A 96 19.46 0.03 0.95
CA THR A 96 20.42 1.15 1.00
C THR A 96 20.90 1.44 2.42
N PHE A 97 20.03 1.29 3.42
CA PHE A 97 20.32 1.66 4.80
C PHE A 97 20.72 0.46 5.68
N GLY A 98 20.48 -0.76 5.22
CA GLY A 98 20.86 -2.00 5.88
C GLY A 98 19.69 -2.96 6.04
N THR A 99 19.65 -3.67 7.16
CA THR A 99 18.63 -4.70 7.44
C THR A 99 17.81 -4.37 8.68
N LEU A 100 16.71 -5.08 8.88
CA LEU A 100 15.95 -5.01 10.14
C LEU A 100 16.82 -5.36 11.35
N ALA A 101 17.78 -6.29 11.21
CA ALA A 101 18.73 -6.62 12.27
C ALA A 101 19.67 -5.45 12.61
N ASP A 102 20.12 -4.69 11.59
CA ASP A 102 20.91 -3.47 11.83
C ASP A 102 20.07 -2.41 12.56
N TRP A 103 18.78 -2.29 12.23
CA TRP A 103 17.85 -1.39 12.92
C TRP A 103 17.64 -1.77 14.38
N GLU A 104 17.45 -3.06 14.68
CA GLU A 104 17.35 -3.57 16.05
C GLU A 104 18.63 -3.30 16.85
N ALA A 105 19.79 -3.50 16.23
CA ALA A 105 21.08 -3.20 16.85
C ALA A 105 21.22 -1.70 17.18
N LEU A 106 20.78 -0.81 16.29
CA LEU A 106 20.75 0.63 16.55
C LEU A 106 19.83 0.98 17.73
N ARG A 107 18.59 0.49 17.71
CA ARG A 107 17.61 0.67 18.80
C ARG A 107 18.21 0.26 20.14
N ASP A 108 18.78 -0.94 20.22
CA ASP A 108 19.32 -1.49 21.46
C ASP A 108 20.55 -0.70 21.93
N ALA A 109 21.41 -0.26 21.01
CA ALA A 109 22.58 0.56 21.32
C ALA A 109 22.21 1.95 21.86
N LEU A 110 21.16 2.58 21.32
CA LEU A 110 20.61 3.84 21.80
C LEU A 110 19.96 3.67 23.19
N HIS A 111 19.09 2.67 23.34
CA HIS A 111 18.43 2.37 24.61
C HIS A 111 19.42 2.08 25.74
N LYS A 112 20.49 1.34 25.46
CA LYS A 112 21.58 1.08 26.42
C LYS A 112 22.24 2.37 26.95
N ARG A 113 22.17 3.47 26.18
CA ARG A 113 22.69 4.79 26.54
C ARG A 113 21.62 5.73 27.12
N GLY A 114 20.40 5.22 27.32
CA GLY A 114 19.24 5.99 27.75
C GLY A 114 18.73 6.96 26.68
N ILE A 115 19.06 6.73 25.41
CA ILE A 115 18.57 7.53 24.28
C ILE A 115 17.38 6.81 23.67
N LYS A 116 16.26 7.52 23.50
CA LYS A 116 15.06 7.02 22.83
C LYS A 116 15.21 7.14 21.32
N ILE A 117 14.41 6.38 20.58
CA ILE A 117 14.30 6.53 19.13
C ILE A 117 12.84 6.64 18.72
N MET A 118 12.56 7.57 17.82
CA MET A 118 11.28 7.79 17.16
C MET A 118 11.47 7.68 15.65
N MET A 119 10.61 6.90 15.01
CA MET A 119 10.57 6.76 13.55
C MET A 119 9.68 7.84 12.94
N ASP A 120 10.07 8.34 11.78
CA ASP A 120 9.14 9.07 10.91
C ASP A 120 8.07 8.11 10.35
N LEU A 121 6.82 8.52 10.37
CA LEU A 121 5.66 7.68 10.05
C LEU A 121 4.88 8.30 8.89
N VAL A 122 5.16 7.82 7.68
CA VAL A 122 4.65 8.39 6.43
C VAL A 122 3.35 7.70 6.03
N LEU A 123 2.20 8.18 6.53
CA LEU A 123 0.91 7.51 6.31
C LEU A 123 -0.06 8.25 5.40
N ASN A 124 0.26 9.47 4.98
CA ASN A 124 -0.59 10.22 4.07
C ASN A 124 -0.62 9.60 2.66
N HIS A 125 0.53 9.08 2.21
CA HIS A 125 0.73 8.51 0.89
C HIS A 125 1.70 7.33 0.99
N SER A 126 1.69 6.46 -0.03
CA SER A 126 2.71 5.44 -0.27
C SER A 126 3.30 5.66 -1.66
N SER A 127 4.36 4.94 -2.00
CA SER A 127 4.82 4.81 -3.38
C SER A 127 3.71 4.21 -4.28
N ASP A 128 3.72 4.59 -5.56
CA ASP A 128 2.92 3.96 -6.62
C ASP A 128 3.42 2.53 -6.93
N ALA A 129 4.60 2.15 -6.47
CA ALA A 129 5.08 0.77 -6.47
C ALA A 129 4.61 -0.04 -5.24
N HIS A 130 3.86 0.57 -4.29
CA HIS A 130 3.36 -0.15 -3.12
C HIS A 130 2.36 -1.24 -3.53
N PRO A 131 2.39 -2.45 -2.93
CA PRO A 131 1.48 -3.55 -3.29
C PRO A 131 0.00 -3.17 -3.29
N TRP A 132 -0.43 -2.31 -2.37
CA TRP A 132 -1.80 -1.79 -2.32
C TRP A 132 -2.18 -0.97 -3.55
N PHE A 133 -1.30 -0.08 -4.03
CA PHE A 133 -1.57 0.73 -5.22
C PHE A 133 -1.66 -0.14 -6.47
N LEU A 134 -0.68 -1.04 -6.65
CA LEU A 134 -0.64 -1.98 -7.77
C LEU A 134 -1.89 -2.87 -7.79
N GLN A 135 -2.31 -3.33 -6.62
CA GLN A 135 -3.53 -4.13 -6.48
C GLN A 135 -4.78 -3.33 -6.84
N GLU A 136 -4.89 -2.07 -6.42
CA GLU A 136 -5.99 -1.20 -6.82
C GLU A 136 -6.04 -0.91 -8.31
N VAL A 137 -4.91 -0.56 -8.91
CA VAL A 137 -4.80 -0.35 -10.36
C VAL A 137 -5.29 -1.59 -11.10
N ARG A 138 -4.79 -2.78 -10.71
CA ARG A 138 -5.20 -4.05 -11.29
C ARG A 138 -6.72 -4.29 -11.16
N LEU A 139 -7.28 -4.10 -9.96
CA LEU A 139 -8.70 -4.28 -9.69
C LEU A 139 -9.57 -3.32 -10.51
N LYS A 140 -9.20 -2.05 -10.56
CA LYS A 140 -9.97 -1.01 -11.27
C LYS A 140 -9.82 -1.17 -12.79
N ALA A 141 -8.65 -1.56 -13.30
CA ALA A 141 -8.45 -1.87 -14.72
C ALA A 141 -9.30 -3.08 -15.16
N LEU A 142 -9.36 -4.14 -14.36
CA LEU A 142 -10.24 -5.28 -14.63
C LEU A 142 -11.71 -4.85 -14.70
N ARG A 143 -12.17 -4.00 -13.77
CA ARG A 143 -13.53 -3.42 -13.82
C ARG A 143 -13.78 -2.55 -15.05
N HIS A 144 -12.77 -1.83 -15.52
CA HIS A 144 -12.86 -1.01 -16.73
C HIS A 144 -13.02 -1.85 -18.00
N GLN A 145 -12.31 -2.98 -18.06
CA GLN A 145 -12.34 -3.92 -19.19
C GLN A 145 -13.58 -4.83 -19.18
N LEU A 146 -14.18 -5.08 -18.02
CA LEU A 146 -15.40 -5.86 -17.90
C LEU A 146 -16.60 -5.10 -18.49
N PRO A 147 -17.51 -5.78 -19.22
CA PRO A 147 -18.73 -5.15 -19.70
C PRO A 147 -19.51 -4.54 -18.52
N ARG A 148 -19.96 -3.28 -18.64
CA ARG A 148 -20.84 -2.62 -17.64
C ARG A 148 -22.22 -3.28 -17.49
N GLN A 149 -22.52 -4.27 -18.32
CA GLN A 149 -23.73 -5.07 -18.19
C GLN A 149 -23.56 -6.00 -16.98
N ALA A 150 -24.65 -6.22 -16.22
CA ALA A 150 -24.67 -7.26 -15.19
C ALA A 150 -24.03 -8.52 -15.77
N PRO A 151 -23.14 -9.23 -15.03
CA PRO A 151 -22.50 -10.42 -15.56
C PRO A 151 -23.62 -11.27 -16.17
N PRO A 152 -23.51 -11.67 -17.45
CA PRO A 152 -24.53 -12.53 -18.04
C PRO A 152 -24.72 -13.66 -17.04
N GLN A 153 -25.97 -13.86 -16.60
CA GLN A 153 -26.28 -14.94 -15.67
C GLN A 153 -25.51 -16.15 -16.16
N LEU A 154 -24.62 -16.69 -15.32
CA LEU A 154 -23.85 -17.88 -15.65
C LEU A 154 -24.86 -18.89 -16.16
N GLN A 155 -24.89 -19.11 -17.48
CA GLN A 155 -25.76 -20.12 -18.09
C GLN A 155 -25.26 -21.52 -17.69
N MET A 156 -24.08 -21.56 -17.08
CA MET A 156 -23.38 -22.72 -16.59
C MET A 156 -23.57 -22.91 -15.09
N SER A 157 -23.86 -24.14 -14.67
CA SER A 157 -23.93 -24.50 -13.25
C SER A 157 -22.57 -24.33 -12.57
N GLU A 158 -22.58 -24.06 -11.26
CA GLU A 158 -21.38 -23.91 -10.42
C GLU A 158 -20.43 -25.11 -10.52
N GLU A 159 -21.00 -26.32 -10.63
CA GLU A 159 -20.24 -27.55 -10.83
C GLU A 159 -19.51 -27.58 -12.19
N THR A 160 -20.18 -27.14 -13.26
CA THR A 160 -19.59 -27.08 -14.60
C THR A 160 -18.53 -25.98 -14.68
N PHE A 161 -18.72 -24.87 -13.96
CA PHE A 161 -17.72 -23.82 -13.80
C PHE A 161 -16.45 -24.33 -13.12
N ALA A 162 -16.58 -25.00 -11.97
CA ALA A 162 -15.44 -25.55 -11.23
C ALA A 162 -14.66 -26.60 -12.05
N ARG A 163 -15.38 -27.46 -12.79
CA ARG A 163 -14.77 -28.45 -13.70
C ARG A 163 -14.04 -27.80 -14.87
N THR A 164 -14.60 -26.72 -15.44
CA THR A 164 -13.96 -25.92 -16.50
C THR A 164 -12.68 -25.27 -16.01
N MET A 165 -12.70 -24.69 -14.80
CA MET A 165 -11.51 -24.12 -14.16
C MET A 165 -10.42 -25.17 -13.97
N GLN A 166 -10.76 -26.33 -13.41
CA GLN A 166 -9.78 -27.42 -13.24
C GLN A 166 -9.22 -27.94 -14.57
N ALA A 167 -10.05 -28.00 -15.62
CA ALA A 167 -9.62 -28.43 -16.95
C ALA A 167 -8.61 -27.45 -17.56
N LEU A 168 -8.89 -26.14 -17.51
CA LEU A 168 -7.99 -25.10 -18.00
C LEU A 168 -6.65 -25.10 -17.25
N LEU A 169 -6.69 -25.24 -15.92
CA LEU A 169 -5.50 -25.26 -15.08
C LEU A 169 -4.63 -26.49 -15.29
N ARG A 170 -5.25 -27.63 -15.58
CA ARG A 170 -4.57 -28.92 -15.77
C ARG A 170 -4.35 -29.28 -17.23
N GLN A 171 -4.63 -28.35 -18.17
CA GLN A 171 -4.55 -28.56 -19.62
C GLN A 171 -5.32 -29.79 -20.11
N LYS A 172 -6.46 -30.06 -19.47
CA LYS A 172 -7.36 -31.14 -19.89
C LYS A 172 -8.41 -30.61 -20.85
N PRO A 173 -8.99 -31.46 -21.70
CA PRO A 173 -10.12 -31.08 -22.54
C PRO A 173 -11.23 -30.45 -21.69
N LEU A 174 -11.86 -29.41 -22.23
CA LEU A 174 -12.99 -28.76 -21.59
C LEU A 174 -14.17 -29.74 -21.41
N PRO A 175 -15.01 -29.54 -20.38
CA PRO A 175 -16.23 -30.33 -20.23
C PRO A 175 -17.11 -30.26 -21.50
N PRO A 176 -17.81 -31.35 -21.86
CA PRO A 176 -18.71 -31.35 -23.01
C PRO A 176 -19.75 -30.24 -22.93
N GLY A 177 -19.93 -29.49 -24.03
CA GLY A 177 -20.90 -28.38 -24.10
C GLY A 177 -20.34 -27.01 -23.71
N VAL A 178 -19.08 -26.91 -23.27
CA VAL A 178 -18.41 -25.64 -23.00
C VAL A 178 -17.64 -25.19 -24.25
N ASP A 179 -18.07 -24.08 -24.86
CA ASP A 179 -17.43 -23.48 -26.03
C ASP A 179 -16.59 -22.27 -25.63
N ALA A 180 -15.26 -22.42 -25.67
CA ALA A 180 -14.30 -21.39 -25.29
C ALA A 180 -14.42 -20.08 -26.10
N GLN A 181 -14.96 -20.14 -27.32
CA GLN A 181 -15.15 -18.98 -28.19
C GLN A 181 -16.47 -18.23 -27.90
N LYS A 182 -17.44 -18.89 -27.27
CA LYS A 182 -18.73 -18.29 -26.88
C LYS A 182 -18.79 -17.87 -25.42
N GLU A 183 -17.84 -18.34 -24.61
CA GLU A 183 -17.72 -18.04 -23.19
C GLU A 183 -16.51 -17.10 -22.95
N PRO A 184 -16.73 -15.77 -22.83
CA PRO A 184 -15.65 -14.78 -22.76
C PRO A 184 -14.66 -15.02 -21.62
N PHE A 185 -15.11 -15.67 -20.55
CA PHE A 185 -14.32 -16.01 -19.37
C PHE A 185 -13.28 -17.12 -19.62
N VAL A 186 -13.59 -18.10 -20.48
CA VAL A 186 -12.67 -19.19 -20.84
C VAL A 186 -11.47 -18.64 -21.62
N SER A 187 -11.73 -17.67 -22.51
CA SER A 187 -10.69 -16.96 -23.26
C SER A 187 -9.80 -16.09 -22.38
N LEU A 188 -10.35 -15.40 -21.37
CA LEU A 188 -9.58 -14.58 -20.43
C LEU A 188 -8.63 -15.42 -19.56
N ILE A 189 -9.10 -16.56 -19.05
CA ILE A 189 -8.25 -17.46 -18.25
C ILE A 189 -7.22 -18.16 -19.10
N ALA A 190 -7.56 -18.56 -20.32
CA ALA A 190 -6.60 -19.11 -21.27
C ALA A 190 -5.48 -18.10 -21.56
N ALA A 191 -5.80 -16.81 -21.73
CA ALA A 191 -4.83 -15.74 -21.90
C ALA A 191 -3.94 -15.53 -20.65
N VAL A 192 -4.50 -15.58 -19.44
CA VAL A 192 -3.74 -15.52 -18.17
C VAL A 192 -2.81 -16.72 -18.03
N ALA A 193 -3.25 -17.91 -18.43
CA ALA A 193 -2.43 -19.13 -18.44
C ALA A 193 -1.32 -19.10 -19.52
N GLU A 194 -1.55 -18.46 -20.66
CA GLU A 194 -0.53 -18.20 -21.69
C GLU A 194 0.52 -17.18 -21.22
N LEU A 195 0.09 -16.07 -20.61
CA LEU A 195 0.97 -15.03 -20.07
C LEU A 195 1.97 -15.59 -19.04
N ARG A 196 1.54 -16.56 -18.22
CA ARG A 196 2.41 -17.26 -17.27
C ARG A 196 3.52 -18.07 -17.94
N ARG A 197 3.25 -18.70 -19.10
CA ARG A 197 4.27 -19.47 -19.84
C ARG A 197 5.39 -18.57 -20.36
N ALA A 198 5.10 -17.30 -20.64
CA ALA A 198 6.07 -16.35 -21.12
C ALA A 198 7.01 -15.81 -20.02
N THR A 199 6.70 -16.00 -18.74
CA THR A 199 7.34 -15.26 -17.64
C THR A 199 7.87 -16.13 -16.49
N GLU A 200 8.19 -17.42 -16.71
CA GLU A 200 8.71 -18.30 -15.65
C GLU A 200 9.89 -17.67 -14.88
N ARG A 201 9.67 -17.34 -13.61
CA ARG A 201 10.71 -17.16 -12.60
C ARG A 201 10.42 -18.08 -11.40
N PRO A 202 11.45 -18.65 -10.74
CA PRO A 202 11.26 -19.66 -9.71
C PRO A 202 10.56 -19.10 -8.47
N SER A 203 9.79 -19.96 -7.81
CA SER A 203 8.98 -19.72 -6.61
C SER A 203 9.77 -19.46 -5.31
N SER A 204 11.06 -19.13 -5.38
CA SER A 204 11.95 -18.96 -4.21
C SER A 204 11.73 -17.65 -3.44
N LEU A 205 10.78 -16.81 -3.86
CA LEU A 205 10.48 -15.49 -3.29
C LEU A 205 9.21 -15.45 -2.42
N GLY A 206 8.66 -16.60 -2.02
CA GLY A 206 7.49 -16.64 -1.14
C GLY A 206 6.16 -16.26 -1.80
N TYR A 207 6.08 -16.32 -3.13
CA TYR A 207 4.81 -16.10 -3.85
C TYR A 207 3.84 -17.27 -3.65
N PRO A 208 2.52 -17.01 -3.57
CA PRO A 208 1.49 -18.05 -3.50
C PRO A 208 1.59 -19.02 -4.70
N SER A 209 1.23 -20.27 -4.47
CA SER A 209 1.18 -21.33 -5.49
C SER A 209 0.25 -20.97 -6.66
N PHE A 210 0.39 -21.66 -7.79
CA PHE A 210 -0.46 -21.41 -8.95
C PHE A 210 -1.96 -21.59 -8.65
N GLU A 211 -2.30 -22.60 -7.86
CA GLU A 211 -3.68 -22.82 -7.41
C GLU A 211 -4.16 -21.69 -6.51
N GLU A 212 -3.31 -21.14 -5.63
CA GLU A 212 -3.64 -19.98 -4.80
C GLU A 212 -3.75 -18.69 -5.61
N GLN A 213 -2.90 -18.47 -6.62
CA GLN A 213 -2.97 -17.29 -7.48
C GLN A 213 -4.21 -17.30 -8.37
N VAL A 214 -4.62 -18.49 -8.85
CA VAL A 214 -5.82 -18.64 -9.67
C VAL A 214 -7.07 -18.59 -8.80
N ASP A 215 -7.08 -19.23 -7.63
CA ASP A 215 -8.17 -19.11 -6.66
C ASP A 215 -8.30 -17.65 -6.21
N TYR A 216 -7.19 -16.96 -5.93
CA TYR A 216 -7.15 -15.53 -5.66
C TYR A 216 -7.68 -14.71 -6.83
N THR A 217 -7.26 -14.98 -8.07
CA THR A 217 -7.71 -14.25 -9.27
C THR A 217 -9.19 -14.53 -9.61
N ALA A 218 -9.66 -15.75 -9.40
CA ALA A 218 -11.06 -16.13 -9.57
C ALA A 218 -11.96 -15.49 -8.49
N ARG A 219 -11.48 -15.42 -7.24
CA ARG A 219 -12.11 -14.64 -6.16
C ARG A 219 -12.06 -13.13 -6.44
N LEU A 220 -10.98 -12.65 -7.04
CA LEU A 220 -10.83 -11.24 -7.43
C LEU A 220 -11.82 -10.83 -8.53
N LEU A 221 -12.02 -11.70 -9.51
CA LEU A 221 -12.85 -11.44 -10.68
C LEU A 221 -14.34 -11.71 -10.41
N TYR A 222 -14.68 -12.69 -9.57
CA TYR A 222 -16.06 -13.15 -9.39
C TYR A 222 -16.56 -13.18 -7.95
N GLY A 223 -15.68 -13.16 -6.95
CA GLY A 223 -15.98 -13.27 -5.51
C GLY A 223 -16.72 -14.55 -5.12
N SER A 224 -16.55 -15.04 -3.90
CA SER A 224 -17.60 -15.86 -3.26
C SER A 224 -18.88 -15.01 -3.10
N PRO A 225 -20.09 -15.60 -2.97
CA PRO A 225 -21.31 -14.84 -2.70
C PRO A 225 -21.18 -13.85 -1.51
N SER A 226 -20.44 -14.24 -0.47
CA SER A 226 -20.09 -13.40 0.68
C SER A 226 -19.09 -12.28 0.33
N GLU A 227 -18.13 -12.53 -0.56
CA GLU A 227 -17.18 -11.50 -1.02
C GLU A 227 -17.78 -10.60 -2.10
N ARG A 228 -18.79 -11.03 -2.88
CA ARG A 228 -19.58 -10.15 -3.74
C ARG A 228 -20.43 -9.19 -2.90
N ALA A 229 -21.00 -9.68 -1.80
CA ALA A 229 -21.66 -8.84 -0.81
C ALA A 229 -20.66 -7.91 -0.12
N ALA A 230 -19.45 -8.38 0.22
CA ALA A 230 -18.42 -7.56 0.85
C ALA A 230 -17.74 -6.58 -0.11
N ALA A 231 -17.45 -6.92 -1.37
CA ALA A 231 -16.81 -6.05 -2.37
C ALA A 231 -17.79 -5.06 -3.04
N SER A 232 -19.10 -5.33 -2.94
CA SER A 232 -20.14 -4.32 -3.22
C SER A 232 -20.47 -3.46 -1.99
N GLN A 233 -20.06 -3.87 -0.77
CA GLN A 233 -20.21 -3.10 0.48
C GLN A 233 -18.95 -2.35 0.94
N GLN A 234 -17.76 -2.82 0.56
CA GLN A 234 -16.46 -2.24 0.86
C GLN A 234 -15.80 -1.90 -0.46
N ASN A 235 -15.95 -0.63 -0.84
CA ASN A 235 -15.00 0.01 -1.71
C ASN A 235 -13.61 -0.11 -1.08
N HIS A 236 -12.76 -0.98 -1.60
CA HIS A 236 -11.32 -0.92 -1.36
C HIS A 236 -10.78 0.30 -2.13
N ASP A 237 -11.05 1.48 -1.56
CA ASP A 237 -10.53 2.78 -2.00
C ASP A 237 -9.50 3.27 -0.96
N PHE A 238 -8.38 2.56 -0.86
CA PHE A 238 -7.16 3.01 -0.17
C PHE A 238 -6.63 4.30 -0.80
N TYR A 239 -6.78 4.48 -2.12
CA TYR A 239 -6.34 5.69 -2.82
C TYR A 239 -7.53 6.52 -3.33
N MET A 240 -7.29 7.82 -3.54
CA MET A 240 -8.31 8.74 -4.02
C MET A 240 -8.34 8.79 -5.55
N TRP A 241 -9.42 8.29 -6.15
CA TRP A 241 -9.62 8.25 -7.60
C TRP A 241 -10.73 9.19 -8.07
N ARG A 242 -10.65 9.64 -9.33
CA ARG A 242 -11.74 10.36 -10.02
C ARG A 242 -11.64 10.28 -11.54
N ASP A 243 -12.78 10.40 -12.22
CA ASP A 243 -12.85 10.36 -13.69
C ASP A 243 -12.28 11.62 -14.35
N ARG A 244 -12.35 12.78 -13.68
CA ARG A 244 -11.86 14.07 -14.20
C ARG A 244 -11.09 14.82 -13.12
N PRO A 245 -9.91 15.36 -13.40
CA PRO A 245 -9.13 16.13 -12.44
C PRO A 245 -9.83 17.46 -12.13
N ASN A 246 -9.51 18.05 -10.97
CA ASN A 246 -9.78 19.48 -10.74
C ASN A 246 -8.47 20.27 -10.95
N ASN A 247 -8.49 21.57 -10.65
CA ASN A 247 -7.33 22.46 -10.83
C ASN A 247 -6.31 22.40 -9.68
N TRP A 248 -6.34 21.38 -8.83
CA TRP A 248 -5.36 21.25 -7.74
C TRP A 248 -3.96 20.95 -8.29
N THR A 249 -2.98 21.60 -7.68
CA THR A 249 -1.56 21.45 -7.99
C THR A 249 -0.88 20.63 -6.90
N SER A 250 0.07 19.77 -7.29
CA SER A 250 0.96 19.11 -6.34
C SER A 250 1.83 20.14 -5.62
N ILE A 251 2.25 19.83 -4.39
CA ILE A 251 3.22 20.61 -3.63
C ILE A 251 4.55 20.72 -4.39
N PHE A 252 4.93 19.68 -5.15
CA PHE A 252 6.17 19.64 -5.93
C PHE A 252 6.00 20.12 -7.38
N SER A 253 4.98 20.93 -7.66
CA SER A 253 4.59 21.47 -8.96
C SER A 253 3.87 20.48 -9.89
N GLY A 254 3.21 21.02 -10.92
CA GLY A 254 2.36 20.22 -11.81
C GLY A 254 0.96 19.94 -11.23
N SER A 255 0.20 19.09 -11.94
CA SER A 255 -1.12 18.66 -11.47
C SER A 255 -1.00 17.71 -10.29
N ALA A 256 -1.91 17.79 -9.32
CA ALA A 256 -2.05 16.77 -8.27
C ALA A 256 -2.74 15.49 -8.76
N TRP A 257 -3.12 15.41 -10.04
CA TRP A 257 -3.89 14.31 -10.62
C TRP A 257 -3.11 13.60 -11.71
N HIS A 258 -2.91 12.30 -11.55
CA HIS A 258 -2.14 11.47 -12.46
C HIS A 258 -3.07 10.45 -13.14
N TYR A 259 -3.11 10.47 -14.47
CA TYR A 259 -3.98 9.60 -15.25
C TYR A 259 -3.39 8.20 -15.39
N VAL A 260 -4.19 7.17 -15.12
CA VAL A 260 -3.81 5.76 -15.33
C VAL A 260 -4.65 5.20 -16.46
N GLN A 261 -4.01 4.97 -17.60
CA GLN A 261 -4.67 4.59 -18.85
C GLN A 261 -5.52 3.32 -18.72
N ASP A 262 -4.99 2.28 -18.07
CA ASP A 262 -5.68 0.99 -17.94
C ASP A 262 -6.92 1.07 -17.04
N VAL A 263 -6.95 2.04 -16.14
CA VAL A 263 -8.08 2.29 -15.23
C VAL A 263 -9.09 3.25 -15.86
N GLY A 264 -8.63 4.15 -16.74
CA GLY A 264 -9.44 5.21 -17.32
C GLY A 264 -9.81 6.32 -16.33
N ALA A 265 -9.01 6.51 -15.28
CA ALA A 265 -9.25 7.49 -14.23
C ALA A 265 -7.93 8.13 -13.72
N TYR A 266 -8.07 9.17 -12.91
CA TYR A 266 -6.97 9.89 -12.27
C TYR A 266 -6.89 9.50 -10.78
N TYR A 267 -5.67 9.30 -10.26
CA TYR A 267 -5.44 9.23 -8.81
C TYR A 267 -4.84 10.55 -8.29
N LEU A 268 -5.07 10.83 -7.01
CA LEU A 268 -4.50 12.00 -6.31
C LEU A 268 -3.10 11.69 -5.82
N ALA A 269 -2.15 12.58 -6.13
CA ALA A 269 -0.85 12.68 -5.47
C ALA A 269 -0.62 14.14 -5.08
N LEU A 270 -0.54 14.42 -3.77
CA LEU A 270 -0.25 15.77 -3.27
C LEU A 270 1.25 16.11 -3.34
N PHE A 271 2.09 15.10 -3.49
CA PHE A 271 3.55 15.18 -3.48
C PHE A 271 4.09 14.63 -4.80
N THR A 272 4.87 13.54 -4.75
CA THR A 272 5.48 12.85 -5.89
C THR A 272 4.63 11.68 -6.38
#